data_AF-A0A1V5MZH8-F1
#
_entry.id   AF-A0A1V5MZH8-F1
#
_cell.length_a   1.000
_cell.length_b   1.000
_cell.length_c   1.000
_cell.angle_alpha   90.00
_cell.angle_beta   90.00
_cell.angle_gamma   90.00
#
_symmetry.space_group_name_H-M   'P 1'
#
loop_
_entity.id
_entity.type
_entity.pdbx_description
1 polymer ?
#
loop_
_entity_poly.entity_id
_entity_poly.type
_entity_poly.pdbx_seq_one_letter_code
_entity_poly.pdbx_strand_id
1 'polypeptide(L)'
;MRRRPDIRQAERELAAQTAQVGVATADLYPKFVLNGSIAVTGDSLNRMTSNLTTTENWALSGGPQIRWNLFDAGAIRKNIEIQSVLQEQALVQYESTVLNAFEEVENTLTAYAKEQNRKESLELAAQAAQQAANLAQQEYQAGWKDFTSVLIAQRSLINLQDELAQSQGTVTANLVRLYKVLGGGWPYGAENEKETY
;
A
#
# COMPACT_ATOMS: atom_id res chain seq x y z
N MET A 1 2.38 -1.09 -11.85
CA MET A 1 1.86 -1.83 -10.68
C MET A 1 2.88 -1.98 -9.56
N ARG A 2 4.15 -2.32 -9.85
CA ARG A 2 5.19 -2.55 -8.85
C ARG A 2 5.48 -1.42 -7.84
N ARG A 3 5.08 -0.17 -8.08
CA ARG A 3 5.49 1.00 -7.28
C ARG A 3 4.57 1.35 -6.10
N ARG A 4 3.33 0.86 -6.05
CA ARG A 4 2.38 1.20 -4.98
C ARG A 4 2.51 0.22 -3.80
N PRO A 5 2.83 0.67 -2.57
CA PRO A 5 3.09 -0.22 -1.44
C PRO A 5 1.88 -1.08 -1.02
N ASP A 6 0.67 -0.53 -1.14
CA ASP A 6 -0.60 -1.19 -0.81
C ASP A 6 -0.89 -2.40 -1.71
N ILE A 7 -0.72 -2.26 -3.03
CA ILE A 7 -0.88 -3.38 -3.97
C ILE A 7 0.12 -4.49 -3.67
N ARG A 8 1.37 -4.14 -3.31
CA ARG A 8 2.39 -5.14 -2.96
C ARG A 8 2.07 -5.85 -1.65
N GLN A 9 1.53 -5.15 -0.68
CA GLN A 9 1.09 -5.77 0.57
C GLN A 9 0.01 -6.82 0.27
N ALA A 10 -1.03 -6.46 -0.49
CA ALA A 10 -2.09 -7.38 -0.88
C ALA A 10 -1.58 -8.58 -1.70
N GLU A 11 -0.63 -8.35 -2.62
CA GLU A 11 0.03 -9.43 -3.38
C GLU A 11 0.80 -10.39 -2.46
N ARG A 12 1.51 -9.87 -1.45
CA ARG A 12 2.25 -10.69 -0.48
C ARG A 12 1.32 -11.46 0.45
N GLU A 13 0.19 -10.87 0.84
CA GLU A 13 -0.86 -11.54 1.61
C GLU A 13 -1.47 -12.69 0.81
N LEU A 14 -1.81 -12.48 -0.47
CA LEU A 14 -2.26 -13.53 -1.38
C LEU A 14 -1.23 -14.65 -1.50
N ALA A 15 0.04 -14.31 -1.73
CA ALA A 15 1.12 -15.31 -1.81
C ALA A 15 1.27 -16.13 -0.52
N ALA A 16 1.10 -15.50 0.65
CA ALA A 16 1.12 -16.17 1.93
C ALA A 16 -0.05 -17.16 2.09
N GLN A 17 -1.26 -16.78 1.65
CA GLN A 17 -2.43 -17.67 1.69
C GLN A 17 -2.28 -18.85 0.71
N THR A 18 -1.77 -18.61 -0.49
CA THR A 18 -1.45 -19.69 -1.44
C THR A 18 -0.43 -20.68 -0.85
N ALA A 19 0.56 -20.21 -0.10
CA ALA A 19 1.51 -21.08 0.59
C ALA A 19 0.82 -21.93 1.70
N GLN A 20 -0.16 -21.38 2.41
CA GLN A 20 -0.93 -22.12 3.42
C GLN A 20 -1.78 -23.24 2.81
N VAL A 21 -2.34 -23.05 1.61
CA VAL A 21 -2.99 -24.13 0.85
C VAL A 21 -2.01 -25.26 0.55
N GLY A 22 -0.77 -24.92 0.16
CA GLY A 22 0.31 -25.89 -0.03
C GLY A 22 0.65 -26.66 1.24
N VAL A 23 0.72 -25.98 2.39
CA VAL A 23 0.94 -26.61 3.71
C VAL A 23 -0.21 -27.56 4.06
N ALA A 24 -1.47 -27.16 3.87
CA ALA A 24 -2.62 -28.02 4.12
C ALA A 24 -2.69 -29.21 3.16
N THR A 25 -2.24 -29.03 1.91
CA THR A 25 -2.14 -30.12 0.93
C THR A 25 -1.03 -31.11 1.31
N ALA A 26 0.06 -30.64 1.91
CA ALA A 26 1.14 -31.49 2.39
C ALA A 26 0.69 -32.47 3.49
N ASP A 27 -0.40 -32.18 4.22
CA ASP A 27 -0.96 -33.08 5.22
C ASP A 27 -1.55 -34.38 4.63
N LEU A 28 -1.79 -34.43 3.31
CA LEU A 28 -2.19 -35.66 2.60
C LEU A 28 -1.02 -36.67 2.48
N TYR A 29 0.21 -36.22 2.68
CA TYR A 29 1.43 -37.00 2.49
C TYR A 29 2.07 -37.41 3.84
N PRO A 30 2.86 -38.50 3.87
CA PRO A 30 3.57 -38.90 5.08
C PRO A 30 4.59 -37.83 5.49
N LYS A 31 4.59 -37.48 6.78
CA LYS A 31 5.56 -36.55 7.38
C LYS A 31 6.76 -37.33 7.90
N PHE A 32 7.95 -36.92 7.48
CA PHE A 32 9.22 -37.44 7.99
C PHE A 32 9.75 -36.51 9.08
N VAL A 33 10.00 -37.05 10.27
CA VAL A 33 10.58 -36.32 11.39
C VAL A 33 11.86 -37.03 11.78
N LEU A 34 12.99 -36.34 11.75
CA LEU A 34 14.25 -36.88 12.24
C LEU A 34 14.49 -36.34 13.65
N ASN A 35 14.51 -37.22 14.65
CA ASN A 35 14.87 -36.84 16.01
C ASN A 35 16.28 -37.33 16.36
N GLY A 36 16.96 -36.59 17.23
CA GLY A 36 18.29 -36.92 17.70
C GLY A 36 18.60 -36.16 18.98
N SER A 37 19.15 -36.85 19.96
CA SER A 37 19.61 -36.29 21.22
C SER A 37 20.95 -36.90 21.62
N ILE A 38 21.78 -36.08 22.24
CA ILE A 38 23.09 -36.43 22.76
C ILE A 38 23.01 -36.23 24.26
N ALA A 39 23.26 -37.27 25.05
CA ALA A 39 23.26 -37.20 26.50
C ALA A 39 24.55 -37.81 27.07
N VAL A 40 24.99 -37.31 28.22
CA VAL A 40 26.04 -37.95 29.00
C VAL A 40 25.36 -38.72 30.13
N THR A 41 25.55 -40.03 30.20
CA THR A 41 24.93 -40.89 31.20
C THR A 41 26.00 -41.48 32.12
N GLY A 42 25.75 -41.51 33.44
CA GLY A 42 26.64 -42.14 34.40
C GLY A 42 25.96 -42.42 35.74
N ASP A 43 26.34 -43.52 36.41
CA ASP A 43 25.71 -43.99 37.66
C ASP A 43 25.98 -43.10 38.90
N SER A 44 26.80 -42.05 38.77
CA SER A 44 27.05 -41.06 39.83
C SER A 44 27.47 -39.69 39.27
N LEU A 45 27.13 -38.61 39.99
CA LEU A 45 27.42 -37.23 39.59
C LEU A 45 28.94 -36.98 39.34
N ASN A 46 29.79 -37.66 40.12
CA ASN A 46 31.25 -37.52 40.05
C ASN A 46 31.84 -38.22 38.82
N ARG A 47 31.18 -39.25 38.28
CA ARG A 47 31.59 -39.94 37.04
C ARG A 47 31.10 -39.26 35.77
N MET A 48 30.01 -38.48 35.87
CA MET A 48 29.47 -37.70 34.75
C MET A 48 30.36 -36.49 34.40
N THR A 49 31.04 -35.89 35.38
CA THR A 49 31.85 -34.66 35.21
C THR A 49 33.34 -34.91 35.03
N SER A 50 33.90 -35.98 35.61
CA SER A 50 35.34 -36.30 35.53
C SER A 50 35.76 -37.02 34.24
N ASN A 51 34.81 -37.68 33.56
CA ASN A 51 35.06 -38.50 32.37
C ASN A 51 34.29 -37.98 31.15
N LEU A 52 34.22 -36.66 30.97
CA LEU A 52 33.71 -36.04 29.74
C LEU A 52 34.59 -36.36 28.51
N THR A 53 35.77 -36.95 28.72
CA THR A 53 36.75 -37.36 27.69
C THR A 53 36.64 -38.84 27.29
N THR A 54 35.82 -39.64 27.97
CA THR A 54 35.69 -41.08 27.71
C THR A 54 34.45 -41.36 26.86
N THR A 55 34.66 -41.94 25.68
CA THR A 55 33.63 -42.16 24.64
C THR A 55 32.44 -43.00 25.09
N GLU A 56 32.61 -43.82 26.14
CA GLU A 56 31.60 -44.74 26.68
C GLU A 56 30.45 -44.05 27.44
N ASN A 57 30.62 -42.79 27.86
CA ASN A 57 29.59 -42.05 28.61
C ASN A 57 28.62 -41.27 27.72
N TRP A 58 28.87 -41.23 26.40
CA TRP A 58 28.01 -40.55 25.44
C TRP A 58 26.91 -41.47 24.95
N ALA A 59 25.68 -41.17 25.35
CA ALA A 59 24.48 -41.78 24.82
C ALA A 59 23.97 -40.95 23.63
N LEU A 60 24.02 -41.54 22.43
CA LEU A 60 23.36 -41.02 21.24
C LEU A 60 22.04 -41.76 21.08
N SER A 61 20.92 -41.04 21.05
CA SER A 61 19.61 -41.62 20.77
C SER A 61 18.89 -40.80 19.71
N GLY A 62 18.42 -41.44 18.64
CA GLY A 62 17.74 -40.76 17.55
C GLY A 62 17.39 -41.71 16.41
N GLY A 63 16.40 -41.34 15.61
CA GLY A 63 15.98 -42.09 14.44
C GLY A 63 14.92 -41.36 13.61
N PRO A 64 14.71 -41.77 12.35
CA PRO A 64 13.62 -41.23 11.55
C PRO A 64 12.28 -41.78 12.07
N GLN A 65 11.32 -40.90 12.26
CA GLN A 65 9.93 -41.21 12.55
C GLN A 65 9.07 -40.80 11.36
N ILE A 66 8.23 -41.72 10.88
CA ILE A 66 7.23 -41.45 9.85
C ILE A 66 5.87 -41.30 10.54
N ARG A 67 5.16 -40.20 10.27
CA ARG A 67 3.78 -39.99 10.71
C ARG A 67 2.89 -39.83 9.50
N TRP A 68 1.91 -40.71 9.35
CA TRP A 68 0.93 -40.64 8.28
C TRP A 68 -0.46 -40.90 8.84
N ASN A 69 -1.40 -40.00 8.57
CA ASN A 69 -2.78 -40.16 8.99
C ASN A 69 -3.57 -40.89 7.89
N LEU A 70 -3.92 -42.15 8.12
CA LEU A 70 -4.66 -42.98 7.15
C LEU A 70 -6.17 -42.75 7.19
N PHE A 71 -6.70 -42.29 8.34
CA PHE A 71 -8.13 -42.05 8.51
C PHE A 71 -8.36 -40.80 9.34
N ASP A 72 -8.90 -39.76 8.71
CA ASP A 72 -9.13 -38.44 9.28
C ASP A 72 -10.60 -38.02 9.21
N ALA A 73 -11.51 -38.93 8.82
CA ALA A 73 -12.91 -38.64 8.53
C ALA A 73 -13.13 -37.45 7.57
N GLY A 74 -12.17 -37.16 6.68
CA GLY A 74 -12.22 -36.06 5.73
C GLY A 74 -11.75 -34.70 6.27
N ALA A 75 -11.22 -34.63 7.50
CA ALA A 75 -10.78 -33.39 8.12
C ALA A 75 -9.67 -32.66 7.31
N ILE A 76 -8.71 -33.38 6.71
CA ILE A 76 -7.64 -32.79 5.89
C ILE A 76 -8.23 -32.15 4.65
N ARG A 77 -9.17 -32.84 3.97
CA ARG A 77 -9.84 -32.30 2.78
C ARG A 77 -10.64 -31.03 3.12
N LYS A 78 -11.33 -31.02 4.26
CA LYS A 78 -12.05 -29.84 4.76
C LYS A 78 -11.11 -28.70 5.14
N ASN A 79 -9.95 -28.99 5.70
CA ASN A 79 -8.94 -27.97 5.95
C ASN A 79 -8.40 -27.36 4.64
N ILE A 80 -8.12 -28.19 3.62
CA ILE A 80 -7.71 -27.71 2.28
C ILE A 80 -8.80 -26.83 1.68
N GLU A 81 -10.07 -27.20 1.79
CA GLU A 81 -11.21 -26.41 1.33
C GLU A 81 -11.25 -25.04 2.04
N ILE A 82 -11.10 -25.01 3.36
CA ILE A 82 -11.03 -23.76 4.15
C ILE A 82 -9.87 -22.88 3.68
N GLN A 83 -8.67 -23.44 3.53
CA GLN A 83 -7.51 -22.67 3.07
C GLN A 83 -7.69 -22.15 1.64
N SER A 84 -8.33 -22.93 0.76
CA SER A 84 -8.65 -22.52 -0.61
C SER A 84 -9.61 -21.33 -0.63
N VAL A 85 -10.63 -21.34 0.22
CA VAL A 85 -11.57 -20.21 0.37
C VAL A 85 -10.86 -18.96 0.90
N LEU A 86 -9.94 -19.11 1.86
CA LEU A 86 -9.13 -17.99 2.36
C LEU A 86 -8.19 -17.42 1.29
N GLN A 87 -7.63 -18.27 0.43
CA GLN A 87 -6.86 -17.83 -0.73
C GLN A 87 -7.74 -17.03 -1.71
N GLU A 88 -8.95 -17.52 -2.02
CA GLU A 88 -9.88 -16.81 -2.91
C GLU A 88 -10.28 -15.45 -2.33
N GLN A 89 -10.55 -15.38 -1.02
CA GLN A 89 -10.79 -14.12 -0.32
C GLN A 89 -9.60 -13.16 -0.46
N ALA A 90 -8.36 -13.64 -0.30
CA ALA A 90 -7.18 -12.81 -0.47
C ALA A 90 -6.99 -12.35 -1.93
N LEU A 91 -7.40 -13.16 -2.91
CA LEU A 91 -7.39 -12.77 -4.33
C LEU A 91 -8.37 -11.64 -4.60
N VAL A 92 -9.60 -11.75 -4.10
CA VAL A 92 -10.62 -10.69 -4.22
C VAL A 92 -10.13 -9.40 -3.54
N GLN A 93 -9.47 -9.50 -2.39
CA GLN A 93 -8.89 -8.34 -1.71
C GLN A 93 -7.78 -7.68 -2.54
N TYR A 94 -6.92 -8.46 -3.18
CA TYR A 94 -5.91 -7.96 -4.11
C TYR A 94 -6.54 -7.25 -5.30
N GLU A 95 -7.53 -7.87 -5.96
CA GLU A 95 -8.25 -7.28 -7.09
C GLU A 95 -8.94 -5.97 -6.70
N SER A 96 -9.63 -5.93 -5.56
CA SER A 96 -10.24 -4.71 -5.02
C SER A 96 -9.20 -3.61 -4.78
N THR A 97 -8.04 -3.96 -4.23
CA THR A 97 -6.94 -3.00 -4.00
C THR A 97 -6.43 -2.41 -5.32
N VAL A 98 -6.31 -3.22 -6.37
CA VAL A 98 -5.90 -2.76 -7.70
C VAL A 98 -6.96 -1.85 -8.33
N LEU A 99 -8.24 -2.21 -8.25
CA LEU A 99 -9.35 -1.41 -8.79
C LEU A 99 -9.46 -0.06 -8.08
N ASN A 100 -9.40 -0.05 -6.74
CA ASN A 100 -9.40 1.17 -5.95
C ASN A 100 -8.21 2.06 -6.31
N ALA A 101 -7.04 1.46 -6.53
CA ALA A 101 -5.85 2.21 -6.94
C ALA A 101 -6.02 2.85 -8.33
N PHE A 102 -6.66 2.15 -9.27
CA PHE A 102 -6.96 2.69 -10.60
C PHE A 102 -7.99 3.83 -10.51
N GLU A 103 -9.07 3.63 -9.76
CA GLU A 103 -10.09 4.65 -9.51
C GLU A 103 -9.47 5.92 -8.89
N GLU A 104 -8.58 5.78 -7.91
CA GLU A 104 -7.91 6.92 -7.28
C GLU A 104 -7.04 7.71 -8.28
N VAL A 105 -6.36 7.03 -9.21
CA VAL A 105 -5.59 7.68 -10.29
C VAL A 105 -6.52 8.47 -11.20
N GLU A 106 -7.59 7.82 -11.67
CA GLU A 106 -8.55 8.43 -12.61
C GLU A 106 -9.27 9.63 -11.99
N ASN A 107 -9.74 9.48 -10.75
CA ASN A 107 -10.38 10.57 -10.01
C ASN A 107 -9.43 11.75 -9.81
N THR A 108 -8.18 11.49 -9.46
CA THR A 108 -7.19 12.55 -9.24
C THR A 108 -6.80 13.25 -10.54
N LEU A 109 -6.63 12.50 -11.64
CA LEU A 109 -6.31 13.05 -12.94
C LEU A 109 -7.47 13.89 -13.49
N THR A 110 -8.70 13.39 -13.35
CA THR A 110 -9.91 14.11 -13.75
C THR A 110 -10.09 15.38 -12.93
N ALA A 111 -9.88 15.32 -11.61
CA ALA A 111 -9.94 16.49 -10.74
C ALA A 111 -8.87 17.53 -11.12
N TYR A 112 -7.65 17.11 -11.40
CA TYR A 112 -6.58 17.99 -11.87
C TYR A 112 -6.95 18.68 -13.20
N ALA A 113 -7.40 17.90 -14.19
CA ALA A 113 -7.75 18.44 -15.51
C ALA A 113 -8.94 19.41 -15.44
N LYS A 114 -10.00 19.08 -14.68
CA LYS A 114 -11.15 19.96 -14.49
C LYS A 114 -10.75 21.25 -13.77
N GLU A 115 -9.92 21.15 -12.74
CA GLU A 115 -9.49 22.33 -11.99
C GLU A 115 -8.56 23.23 -12.83
N GLN A 116 -7.76 22.66 -13.73
CA GLN A 116 -6.97 23.44 -14.68
C GLN A 116 -7.86 24.28 -15.61
N ASN A 117 -8.94 23.70 -16.14
CA ASN A 117 -9.91 24.42 -16.97
C ASN A 117 -10.65 25.51 -16.17
N ARG A 118 -11.00 25.21 -14.90
CA ARG A 118 -11.61 26.18 -13.99
C ARG A 118 -10.67 27.36 -13.72
N LYS A 119 -9.39 27.08 -13.44
CA LYS A 119 -8.35 28.09 -13.25
C LYS A 119 -8.26 29.02 -14.45
N GLU A 120 -8.19 28.48 -15.67
CA GLU A 120 -8.13 29.28 -16.90
C GLU A 120 -9.37 30.17 -17.06
N SER A 121 -10.56 29.62 -16.77
CA SER A 121 -11.82 30.38 -16.83
C SER A 121 -11.84 31.52 -15.80
N LEU A 122 -11.31 31.28 -14.60
CA LEU A 122 -11.19 32.29 -13.54
C LEU A 122 -10.14 33.36 -13.87
N GLU A 123 -9.04 33.00 -14.55
CA GLU A 123 -8.06 33.98 -15.04
C GLU A 123 -8.72 34.96 -16.02
N LEU A 124 -9.50 34.45 -16.98
CA LEU A 124 -10.26 35.29 -17.92
C LEU A 124 -11.30 36.15 -17.20
N ALA A 125 -12.04 35.58 -16.25
CA ALA A 125 -13.06 36.30 -15.48
C ALA A 125 -12.45 37.42 -14.62
N ALA A 126 -11.34 37.16 -13.94
CA ALA A 126 -10.63 38.16 -13.14
C ALA A 126 -10.08 39.30 -14.00
N GLN A 127 -9.55 38.99 -15.19
CA GLN A 127 -9.10 40.00 -16.16
C GLN A 127 -10.26 40.89 -16.64
N ALA A 128 -11.40 40.29 -16.98
CA ALA A 128 -12.60 41.03 -17.38
C ALA A 128 -13.13 41.91 -16.24
N ALA A 129 -13.17 41.40 -15.01
CA ALA A 129 -13.58 42.16 -13.83
C ALA A 129 -12.62 43.32 -13.53
N GLN A 130 -11.32 43.15 -13.79
CA GLN A 130 -10.34 44.22 -13.64
C GLN A 130 -10.62 45.35 -14.64
N GLN A 131 -10.92 45.02 -15.88
CA GLN A 131 -11.31 46.00 -16.89
C GLN A 131 -12.61 46.72 -16.50
N ALA A 132 -13.61 45.99 -15.99
CA ALA A 132 -14.86 46.57 -15.51
C ALA A 132 -14.67 47.51 -14.32
N ALA A 133 -13.81 47.15 -13.36
CA ALA A 133 -13.47 48.02 -12.23
C ALA A 133 -12.75 49.30 -12.69
N ASN A 134 -11.84 49.19 -13.65
CA ASN A 134 -11.15 50.34 -14.24
C ASN A 134 -12.13 51.26 -14.98
N LEU A 135 -13.07 50.70 -15.74
CA LEU A 135 -14.10 51.47 -16.43
C LEU A 135 -15.04 52.20 -15.45
N ALA A 136 -15.52 51.49 -14.43
CA ALA A 136 -16.38 52.10 -13.40
C ALA A 136 -15.67 53.26 -12.69
N GLN A 137 -14.36 53.12 -12.42
CA GLN A 137 -13.54 54.18 -11.86
C GLN A 137 -13.45 55.40 -12.78
N GLN A 138 -13.28 55.19 -14.09
CA GLN A 138 -13.26 56.28 -15.08
C GLN A 138 -14.61 56.98 -15.19
N GLU A 139 -15.72 56.23 -15.24
CA GLU A 139 -17.08 56.79 -15.29
C GLU A 139 -17.41 57.60 -14.03
N TYR A 140 -16.97 57.15 -12.84
CA TYR A 140 -17.10 57.91 -11.60
C TYR A 140 -16.29 59.22 -11.65
N GLN A 141 -15.04 59.18 -12.11
CA GLN A 141 -14.20 60.36 -12.26
C GLN A 141 -14.77 61.37 -13.27
N ALA A 142 -15.45 60.87 -14.32
CA ALA A 142 -16.16 61.69 -15.28
C ALA A 142 -17.51 62.22 -14.76
N GLY A 143 -17.96 61.77 -13.58
CA GLY A 143 -19.25 62.16 -12.98
C GLY A 143 -20.46 61.47 -13.59
N TRP A 144 -20.27 60.37 -14.34
CA TRP A 144 -21.34 59.67 -15.06
C TRP A 144 -22.04 58.61 -14.20
N LYS A 145 -21.39 58.11 -13.14
CA LYS A 145 -21.93 57.13 -12.20
C LYS A 145 -21.52 57.43 -10.77
N ASP A 146 -22.32 56.96 -9.82
CA ASP A 146 -22.03 57.04 -8.39
C ASP A 146 -20.88 56.12 -7.97
N PHE A 147 -20.20 56.48 -6.88
CA PHE A 147 -19.10 55.69 -6.30
C PHE A 147 -19.51 54.27 -5.91
N THR A 148 -20.79 54.04 -5.62
CA THR A 148 -21.34 52.70 -5.36
C THR A 148 -21.07 51.72 -6.51
N SER A 149 -21.07 52.20 -7.76
CA SER A 149 -20.77 51.36 -8.95
C SER A 149 -19.32 50.88 -8.93
N VAL A 150 -18.39 51.75 -8.50
CA VAL A 150 -16.97 51.41 -8.33
C VAL A 150 -16.81 50.33 -7.27
N LEU A 151 -17.47 50.51 -6.12
CA LEU A 151 -17.37 49.57 -5.00
C LEU A 151 -17.91 48.17 -5.35
N ILE A 152 -19.02 48.10 -6.09
CA ILE A 152 -19.57 46.83 -6.60
C ILE A 152 -18.59 46.17 -7.57
N ALA A 153 -18.01 46.92 -8.50
CA ALA A 153 -17.06 46.38 -9.47
C ALA A 153 -15.76 45.89 -8.80
N GLN A 154 -15.22 46.64 -7.85
CA GLN A 154 -14.05 46.25 -7.06
C GLN A 154 -14.33 45.01 -6.20
N ARG A 155 -15.50 44.92 -5.57
CA ARG A 155 -15.90 43.73 -4.81
C ARG A 155 -15.97 42.49 -5.71
N SER A 156 -16.54 42.62 -6.91
CA SER A 156 -16.59 41.53 -7.89
C SER A 156 -15.18 41.08 -8.32
N LEU A 157 -14.29 42.03 -8.60
CA LEU A 157 -12.89 41.77 -8.93
C LEU A 157 -12.17 41.00 -7.81
N ILE A 158 -12.29 41.46 -6.56
CA ILE A 158 -11.63 40.82 -5.42
C ILE A 158 -12.15 39.39 -5.24
N ASN A 159 -13.46 39.18 -5.32
CA ASN A 159 -14.03 37.83 -5.21
C ASN A 159 -13.47 36.88 -6.29
N LEU A 160 -13.36 37.34 -7.54
CA LEU A 160 -12.82 36.52 -8.64
C LEU A 160 -11.31 36.28 -8.50
N GLN A 161 -10.55 37.25 -7.99
CA GLN A 161 -9.13 37.06 -7.68
C GLN A 161 -8.93 36.05 -6.54
N ASP A 162 -9.77 36.09 -5.51
CA ASP A 162 -9.76 35.13 -4.41
C ASP A 162 -10.11 33.72 -4.90
N GLU A 163 -11.14 33.57 -5.73
CA GLU A 163 -11.49 32.28 -6.35
C GLU A 163 -10.36 31.74 -7.24
N LEU A 164 -9.70 32.60 -8.02
CA LEU A 164 -8.55 32.23 -8.83
C LEU A 164 -7.38 31.74 -7.95
N ALA A 165 -7.06 32.45 -6.87
CA ALA A 165 -6.00 32.05 -5.95
C ALA A 165 -6.31 30.69 -5.28
N GLN A 166 -7.55 30.46 -4.88
CA GLN A 166 -8.00 29.16 -4.35
C GLN A 166 -7.88 28.05 -5.41
N SER A 167 -8.24 28.34 -6.66
CA SER A 167 -8.14 27.39 -7.77
C SER A 167 -6.68 27.02 -8.06
N GLN A 168 -5.76 27.99 -8.08
CA GLN A 168 -4.32 27.73 -8.22
C GLN A 168 -3.77 26.83 -7.09
N GLY A 169 -4.21 27.07 -5.85
CA GLY A 169 -3.89 26.18 -4.73
C GLY A 169 -4.43 24.76 -4.93
N THR A 170 -5.65 24.63 -5.44
CA THR A 170 -6.30 23.34 -5.70
C THR A 170 -5.61 22.57 -6.83
N VAL A 171 -5.20 23.23 -7.93
CA VAL A 171 -4.38 22.62 -9.00
C VAL A 171 -3.10 22.03 -8.42
N THR A 172 -2.40 22.79 -7.57
CA THR A 172 -1.14 22.35 -6.94
C THR A 172 -1.38 21.16 -6.01
N ALA A 173 -2.43 21.20 -5.19
CA ALA A 173 -2.81 20.10 -4.32
C ALA A 173 -3.17 18.82 -5.10
N ASN A 174 -3.89 18.96 -6.21
CA ASN A 174 -4.23 17.85 -7.10
C ASN A 174 -2.99 17.25 -7.78
N LEU A 175 -2.01 18.08 -8.16
CA LEU A 175 -0.73 17.61 -8.70
C LEU A 175 0.07 16.80 -7.66
N VAL A 176 0.15 17.27 -6.42
CA VAL A 176 0.80 16.54 -5.32
C VAL A 176 0.07 15.22 -5.06
N ARG A 177 -1.27 15.23 -5.08
CA ARG A 177 -2.08 14.01 -4.95
C ARG A 177 -1.79 13.04 -6.10
N LEU A 178 -1.72 13.51 -7.34
CA LEU A 178 -1.43 12.69 -8.50
C LEU A 178 -0.06 12.01 -8.36
N TYR A 179 0.95 12.76 -7.92
CA TYR A 179 2.27 12.22 -7.64
C TYR A 179 2.24 11.12 -6.56
N LYS A 180 1.50 11.34 -5.46
CA LYS A 180 1.31 10.34 -4.40
C LYS A 180 0.66 9.06 -4.93
N VAL A 181 -0.44 9.19 -5.67
CA VAL A 181 -1.25 8.06 -6.16
C VAL A 181 -0.51 7.24 -7.21
N LEU A 182 0.36 7.87 -8.01
CA LEU A 182 1.24 7.19 -8.96
C LEU A 182 2.44 6.47 -8.31
N GLY A 183 2.57 6.54 -6.98
CA GLY A 183 3.59 5.82 -6.21
C GLY A 183 4.73 6.69 -5.70
N GLY A 184 4.60 8.02 -5.69
CA GLY A 184 5.37 8.95 -4.86
C GLY A 184 6.90 8.95 -5.02
N GLY A 185 7.43 8.28 -6.03
CA GLY A 185 8.87 8.08 -6.21
C GLY A 185 9.49 7.04 -5.26
N TRP A 186 8.71 6.09 -4.73
CA TRP A 186 9.23 5.05 -3.84
C TRP A 186 10.46 4.34 -4.46
N PRO A 187 11.67 4.49 -3.87
CA PRO A 187 12.87 3.88 -4.41
C PRO A 187 12.72 2.36 -4.32
N TYR A 188 12.74 1.72 -5.48
CA TYR A 188 12.93 0.28 -5.54
C TYR A 188 14.33 -0.04 -5.01
N GLY A 189 14.45 -1.05 -4.16
CA GLY A 189 15.74 -1.54 -3.68
C GLY A 189 16.70 -1.79 -4.85
N ALA A 190 17.65 -0.87 -5.00
CA ALA A 190 18.86 -1.02 -5.79
C ALA A 190 20.02 -1.40 -4.85
N GLU A 191 19.76 -2.32 -3.91
CA GLU A 191 20.73 -2.68 -2.85
C GLU A 191 21.02 -4.18 -2.71
N ASN A 192 20.57 -5.04 -3.63
CA ASN A 192 20.84 -6.49 -3.54
C ASN A 192 21.59 -7.07 -4.77
N GLU A 193 22.44 -6.28 -5.44
CA GLU A 193 23.30 -6.78 -6.54
C GLU A 193 24.81 -6.50 -6.34
N LYS A 194 25.25 -6.15 -5.12
CA LYS A 194 26.66 -5.84 -4.84
C LYS A 194 27.31 -6.65 -3.73
N GLU A 195 26.95 -7.91 -3.53
CA GLU A 195 27.78 -8.82 -2.70
C GLU A 195 27.78 -10.24 -3.32
N THR A 196 28.58 -10.41 -4.37
CA THR A 196 29.12 -11.72 -4.76
C THR A 196 30.39 -11.47 -5.55
N TYR A 197 31.50 -11.30 -4.82
CA TYR A 197 32.86 -11.52 -5.29
C TYR A 197 33.54 -12.46 -4.30
#